data_AF-A0A9W7CPM9-F1
#
_entry.id   AF-A0A9W7CPM9-F1
#
_cell.length_a   1.000
_cell.length_b   1.000
_cell.length_c   1.000
_cell.angle_alpha   90.00
_cell.angle_beta   90.00
_cell.angle_gamma   90.00
#
_symmetry.space_group_name_H-M   'P 1'
#
loop_
_entity.id
_entity.type
_entity.pdbx_description
1 polymer ?
#
loop_
_entity_poly.entity_id
_entity_poly.type
_entity_poly.pdbx_seq_one_letter_code
_entity_poly.pdbx_strand_id
1 'polypeptide(L)'
;MKVEEGQEDTSAGATAPASAGEAALSEMNAAFASCLSLVCPPIQYPPHCRFNPVRDAADTAEIETRLEEFFLHAKQLEQLFLNDTADGLAAMSLETADADAEAAAAAGRQQQSELGLEILNLEAELAEKNDLIDKYTDVVRGWEGKFKRLDHRMSPDRD
;
A
#
# COMPACT_ATOMS: atom_id res chain seq x y z
N MET A 1 59.73 -27.19 16.53
CA MET A 1 58.56 -26.68 15.79
C MET A 1 57.64 -26.05 16.83
N LYS A 2 57.53 -24.75 17.14
CA LYS A 2 57.88 -23.45 16.51
C LYS A 2 57.50 -23.33 15.04
N VAL A 3 56.35 -22.67 14.77
CA VAL A 3 55.99 -21.63 13.77
C VAL A 3 54.56 -21.18 14.20
N GLU A 4 54.39 -20.07 14.92
CA GLU A 4 54.26 -18.64 14.50
C GLU A 4 52.83 -18.18 14.16
N GLU A 5 52.62 -16.92 14.52
CA GLU A 5 51.41 -16.10 14.52
C GLU A 5 50.81 -15.89 13.13
N GLY A 6 49.51 -15.63 13.10
CA GLY A 6 48.75 -15.19 11.94
C GLY A 6 47.61 -14.29 12.40
N GLN A 7 47.98 -13.06 12.72
CA GLN A 7 47.09 -11.89 12.72
C GLN A 7 46.61 -11.63 11.27
N GLU A 8 45.55 -10.81 11.16
CA GLU A 8 44.82 -10.38 9.95
C GLU A 8 43.52 -11.20 9.74
N ASP A 9 42.32 -10.63 9.65
CA ASP A 9 42.02 -9.26 9.25
C ASP A 9 40.74 -8.74 9.89
N THR A 10 40.85 -7.49 10.31
CA THR A 10 39.75 -6.66 10.76
C THR A 10 38.99 -6.25 9.51
N SER A 11 38.14 -7.11 8.97
CA SER A 11 37.08 -6.63 8.07
C SER A 11 35.95 -6.08 8.95
N ALA A 12 36.25 -4.97 9.64
CA ALA A 12 35.28 -3.91 9.80
C ALA A 12 34.94 -3.48 8.37
N GLY A 13 34.04 -4.24 7.73
CA GLY A 13 33.35 -3.80 6.56
C GLY A 13 32.73 -2.49 7.00
N ALA A 14 33.31 -1.39 6.51
CA ALA A 14 32.67 -0.10 6.55
C ALA A 14 31.34 -0.30 5.83
N THR A 15 30.31 -0.70 6.58
CA THR A 15 28.93 -0.54 6.19
C THR A 15 28.85 0.95 5.92
N ALA A 16 28.80 1.29 4.63
CA ALA A 16 28.28 2.58 4.20
C ALA A 16 27.07 2.87 5.10
N PRO A 17 26.92 4.10 5.63
CA PRO A 17 25.78 4.41 6.46
C PRO A 17 24.54 3.92 5.70
N ALA A 18 23.88 2.89 6.26
CA ALA A 18 22.69 2.33 5.63
C ALA A 18 21.79 3.51 5.36
N SER A 19 21.28 3.61 4.14
CA SER A 19 20.33 4.67 3.83
C SER A 19 19.22 4.65 4.90
N ALA A 20 18.66 5.81 5.26
CA ALA A 20 17.59 5.85 6.27
C ALA A 20 16.45 4.85 5.93
N GLY A 21 16.21 4.64 4.63
CA GLY A 21 15.32 3.59 4.12
C GLY A 21 15.79 2.15 4.39
N GLU A 22 17.06 1.80 4.17
CA GLU A 22 17.59 0.46 4.50
C GLU A 22 17.55 0.16 6.00
N ALA A 23 17.86 1.15 6.84
CA ALA A 23 17.76 1.00 8.28
C ALA A 23 16.31 0.74 8.71
N ALA A 24 15.36 1.55 8.21
CA ALA A 24 13.93 1.38 8.49
C ALA A 24 13.37 0.05 7.95
N LEU A 25 13.81 -0.41 6.77
CA LEU A 25 13.47 -1.73 6.22
C LEU A 25 13.98 -2.87 7.12
N SER A 26 15.22 -2.75 7.60
CA SER A 26 15.82 -3.74 8.47
C SER A 26 15.06 -3.86 9.79
N GLU A 27 14.65 -2.74 10.39
CA GLU A 27 13.86 -2.71 11.63
C GLU A 27 12.46 -3.34 11.43
N MET A 28 11.75 -2.96 10.35
CA MET A 28 10.46 -3.55 10.00
C MET A 28 10.57 -5.08 9.80
N ASN A 29 11.60 -5.54 9.10
CA ASN A 29 11.83 -6.97 8.87
C ASN A 29 12.18 -7.72 10.16
N ALA A 30 12.93 -7.08 11.09
CA ALA A 30 13.23 -7.66 12.39
C ALA A 30 11.95 -7.84 13.24
N ALA A 31 11.07 -6.83 13.26
CA ALA A 31 9.77 -6.92 13.94
C ALA A 31 8.89 -8.04 13.34
N PHE A 32 8.88 -8.18 12.01
CA PHE A 32 8.14 -9.25 11.35
C PHE A 32 8.71 -10.65 11.65
N ALA A 33 10.04 -10.81 11.61
CA ALA A 33 10.70 -12.07 11.96
C ALA A 33 10.43 -12.45 13.42
N SER A 34 10.39 -11.48 14.33
CA SER A 34 9.98 -11.67 15.72
C SER A 34 8.56 -12.22 15.81
N CYS A 35 7.60 -11.68 15.06
CA CYS A 35 6.23 -12.22 14.99
C CYS A 35 6.21 -13.67 14.49
N LEU A 36 6.95 -13.97 13.41
CA LEU A 36 6.97 -15.31 12.81
C LEU A 36 7.60 -16.35 13.74
N SER A 37 8.60 -15.99 14.53
CA SER A 37 9.21 -16.91 15.49
C SER A 37 8.22 -17.44 16.54
N LEU A 38 7.22 -16.63 16.90
CA LEU A 38 6.16 -16.99 17.84
C LEU A 38 5.10 -17.90 17.19
N VAL A 39 4.80 -17.67 15.91
CA VAL A 39 3.74 -18.40 15.18
C VAL A 39 4.26 -19.71 14.57
N CYS A 40 5.51 -19.71 14.13
CA CYS A 40 6.15 -20.79 13.39
C CYS A 40 7.46 -21.17 14.08
N PRO A 41 7.41 -21.91 15.21
CA PRO A 41 8.63 -22.36 15.87
C PRO A 41 9.47 -23.24 14.93
N PRO A 42 10.81 -23.19 15.02
CA PRO A 42 11.68 -24.03 14.21
C PRO A 42 11.32 -25.52 14.36
N ILE A 43 11.22 -26.21 13.22
CA ILE A 43 10.88 -27.64 13.21
C ILE A 43 12.05 -28.44 13.79
N GLN A 44 11.87 -29.00 14.99
CA GLN A 44 12.83 -29.93 15.58
C GLN A 44 12.46 -31.38 15.22
N TYR A 45 13.48 -32.17 14.84
CA TYR A 45 13.34 -33.61 14.57
C TYR A 45 14.03 -34.43 15.68
N PRO A 46 13.41 -35.49 16.21
CA PRO A 46 12.06 -35.99 15.91
C PRO A 46 10.97 -35.04 16.45
N PRO A 47 9.82 -34.89 15.77
CA PRO A 47 8.80 -33.94 16.19
C PRO A 47 8.24 -34.32 17.56
N HIS A 48 8.54 -33.51 18.59
CA HIS A 48 7.90 -33.62 19.88
C HIS A 48 6.40 -33.32 19.72
N CYS A 49 5.56 -34.27 20.13
CA CYS A 49 4.11 -34.29 20.09
C CYS A 49 3.41 -32.94 19.80
N ARG A 50 2.82 -32.87 18.60
CA ARG A 50 1.61 -32.13 18.17
C ARG A 50 1.30 -30.81 18.89
N PHE A 51 1.43 -29.73 18.11
CA PHE A 51 0.72 -28.45 18.27
C PHE A 51 -0.64 -28.61 18.97
N ASN A 52 -0.82 -27.93 20.09
CA ASN A 52 -2.13 -27.65 20.65
C ASN A 52 -2.76 -26.54 19.81
N PRO A 53 -3.88 -26.76 19.09
CA PRO A 53 -4.52 -25.75 18.25
C PRO A 53 -5.26 -24.67 19.06
N VAL A 54 -5.39 -24.83 20.38
CA VAL A 54 -5.92 -23.78 21.26
C VAL A 54 -4.75 -22.88 21.66
N ARG A 55 -4.50 -21.83 20.85
CA ARG A 55 -3.68 -20.70 21.28
C ARG A 55 -4.34 -20.07 22.51
N ASP A 56 -3.57 -19.85 23.57
CA ASP A 56 -4.12 -19.17 24.74
C ASP A 56 -4.45 -17.71 24.36
N ALA A 57 -5.45 -17.11 25.00
CA ALA A 57 -5.81 -15.70 24.73
C ALA A 57 -4.64 -14.72 25.01
N ALA A 58 -3.66 -15.16 25.81
CA ALA A 58 -2.40 -14.46 26.06
C ALA A 58 -1.47 -14.47 24.84
N ASP A 59 -1.41 -15.58 24.08
CA ASP A 59 -0.58 -15.68 22.87
C ASP A 59 -1.12 -14.78 21.75
N THR A 60 -2.45 -14.65 21.65
CA THR A 60 -3.08 -13.75 20.68
C THR A 60 -2.80 -12.29 20.98
N ALA A 61 -2.86 -11.88 22.26
CA ALA A 61 -2.53 -10.51 22.66
C ALA A 61 -1.05 -10.17 22.39
N GLU A 62 -0.14 -11.13 22.63
CA GLU A 62 1.28 -10.95 22.33
C GLU A 62 1.54 -10.82 20.82
N ILE A 63 0.85 -11.64 20.00
CA ILE A 63 0.91 -11.52 18.53
C ILE A 63 0.41 -10.15 18.08
N GLU A 64 -0.69 -9.66 18.64
CA GLU A 64 -1.24 -8.33 18.33
C GLU A 64 -0.22 -7.23 18.65
N THR A 65 0.39 -7.24 19.84
CA THR A 65 1.41 -6.25 20.23
C THR A 65 2.63 -6.27 19.29
N ARG A 66 3.12 -7.46 18.89
CA ARG A 66 4.26 -7.53 17.96
C ARG A 66 3.89 -7.09 16.54
N LEU A 67 2.64 -7.31 16.11
CA LEU A 67 2.15 -6.79 14.84
C LEU A 67 1.98 -5.26 14.86
N GLU A 68 1.55 -4.68 15.98
CA GLU A 68 1.49 -3.21 16.14
C GLU A 68 2.88 -2.57 15.94
N GLU A 69 3.93 -3.16 16.50
CA GLU A 69 5.31 -2.73 16.31
C GLU A 69 5.75 -2.84 14.83
N PHE A 70 5.42 -3.95 14.16
CA PHE A 70 5.65 -4.10 12.73
C PHE A 70 4.95 -3.01 11.91
N PHE A 71 3.68 -2.73 12.18
CA PHE A 71 2.91 -1.71 11.46
C PHE A 71 3.40 -0.29 11.75
N LEU A 72 3.94 -0.03 12.95
CA LEU A 72 4.58 1.23 13.27
C LEU A 72 5.81 1.46 12.37
N HIS A 73 6.69 0.47 12.25
CA HIS A 73 7.86 0.55 11.37
C HIS A 73 7.47 0.65 9.89
N ALA A 74 6.45 -0.10 9.46
CA ALA A 74 5.91 0.02 8.10
C ALA A 74 5.39 1.43 7.81
N LYS A 75 4.74 2.08 8.80
CA LYS A 75 4.23 3.44 8.63
C LYS A 75 5.35 4.49 8.59
N GLN A 76 6.40 4.31 9.38
CA GLN A 76 7.58 5.18 9.34
C GLN A 76 8.26 5.10 7.97
N LEU A 77 8.36 3.91 7.41
CA LEU A 77 8.93 3.67 6.09
C LEU A 77 8.09 4.27 4.96
N GLU A 78 6.76 4.16 5.03
CA GLU A 78 5.84 4.83 4.10
C GLU A 78 6.03 6.35 4.13
N GLN A 79 6.16 6.94 5.32
CA GLN A 79 6.40 8.38 5.47
C GLN A 79 7.77 8.81 4.91
N LEU A 80 8.82 8.01 5.11
CA LEU A 80 10.13 8.28 4.52
C LEU A 80 10.04 8.33 2.99
N PHE A 81 9.38 7.37 2.35
CA PHE A 81 9.22 7.38 0.89
C PHE A 81 8.35 8.52 0.37
N LEU A 82 7.27 8.88 1.08
CA LEU A 82 6.43 10.03 0.70
C LEU A 82 7.22 11.35 0.80
N ASN A 83 8.02 11.51 1.85
CA ASN A 83 8.86 12.70 2.04
C ASN A 83 9.99 12.75 1.01
N ASP A 84 10.69 11.64 0.76
CA ASP A 84 11.73 11.56 -0.28
C ASP A 84 11.16 11.87 -1.67
N THR A 85 9.93 11.45 -1.95
CA THR A 85 9.23 11.77 -3.21
C THR A 85 8.90 13.26 -3.30
N ALA A 86 8.41 13.86 -2.20
CA ALA A 86 8.11 15.29 -2.14
C ALA A 86 9.37 16.15 -2.26
N ASP A 87 10.45 15.76 -1.58
CA ASP A 87 11.75 16.44 -1.63
C ASP A 87 12.42 16.26 -2.99
N GLY A 88 12.29 15.09 -3.63
CA GLY A 88 12.72 14.86 -5.01
C GLY A 88 11.97 15.73 -6.02
N LEU A 89 10.65 15.86 -5.89
CA LEU A 89 9.84 16.78 -6.71
C LEU A 89 10.24 18.25 -6.48
N ALA A 90 10.51 18.63 -5.24
CA ALA A 90 10.97 19.98 -4.89
C ALA A 90 12.38 20.27 -5.43
N ALA A 91 13.29 19.31 -5.39
CA ALA A 91 14.66 19.43 -5.91
C ALA A 91 14.69 19.46 -7.44
N MET A 92 13.88 18.64 -8.12
CA MET A 92 13.72 18.67 -9.58
C MET A 92 13.13 20.01 -10.06
N SER A 93 12.33 20.68 -9.24
CA SER A 93 11.83 22.04 -9.52
C SER A 93 12.95 23.11 -9.47
N LEU A 94 14.06 22.83 -8.79
CA LEU A 94 15.19 23.76 -8.60
C LEU A 94 16.37 23.49 -9.56
N GLU A 95 16.58 22.25 -10.00
CA GLU A 95 17.74 21.86 -10.82
C GLU A 95 17.57 22.01 -12.35
N THR A 96 16.41 22.45 -12.86
CA THR A 96 16.17 22.61 -14.32
C THR A 96 16.80 23.88 -14.92
N ALA A 97 18.02 24.22 -14.53
CA ALA A 97 18.81 25.34 -15.04
C ALA A 97 20.08 24.86 -15.78
N ASP A 98 19.99 23.85 -16.65
CA ASP A 98 20.95 23.68 -17.75
C ASP A 98 20.42 22.73 -18.84
N ALA A 99 20.87 22.94 -20.08
CA ALA A 99 20.18 22.65 -21.35
C ALA A 99 19.61 21.23 -21.62
N ASP A 100 19.99 20.18 -20.89
CA ASP A 100 19.35 18.85 -21.00
C ASP A 100 17.95 18.80 -20.33
N ALA A 101 17.67 19.75 -19.45
CA ALA A 101 16.36 19.93 -18.82
C ALA A 101 15.27 20.39 -19.80
N GLU A 102 15.60 21.05 -20.92
CA GLU A 102 14.59 21.52 -21.87
C GLU A 102 13.89 20.38 -22.61
N ALA A 103 14.63 19.34 -23.01
CA ALA A 103 14.07 18.19 -23.71
C ALA A 103 13.19 17.34 -22.77
N ALA A 104 13.65 17.12 -21.52
CA ALA A 104 12.87 16.42 -20.50
C ALA A 104 11.64 17.24 -20.05
N ALA A 105 11.77 18.57 -19.89
CA ALA A 105 10.66 19.46 -19.57
C ALA A 105 9.67 19.61 -20.74
N ALA A 106 10.13 19.55 -21.99
CA ALA A 106 9.24 19.53 -23.16
C ALA A 106 8.44 18.22 -23.23
N ALA A 107 9.07 17.07 -23.00
CA ALA A 107 8.39 15.78 -22.89
C ALA A 107 7.39 15.76 -21.71
N GLY A 108 7.77 16.29 -20.55
CA GLY A 108 6.89 16.42 -19.40
C GLY A 108 5.71 17.37 -19.65
N ARG A 109 5.92 18.50 -20.33
CA ARG A 109 4.83 19.41 -20.74
C ARG A 109 3.88 18.78 -21.75
N GLN A 110 4.40 17.96 -22.66
CA GLN A 110 3.58 17.23 -23.62
C GLN A 110 2.74 16.17 -22.91
N GLN A 111 3.32 15.39 -22.00
CA GLN A 111 2.58 14.43 -21.17
C GLN A 111 1.52 15.13 -20.31
N GLN A 112 1.83 16.29 -19.72
CA GLN A 112 0.84 17.08 -18.97
C GLN A 112 -0.30 17.57 -19.86
N SER A 113 -0.02 17.98 -21.11
CA SER A 113 -1.04 18.35 -22.08
C SER A 113 -1.91 17.16 -22.50
N GLU A 114 -1.30 15.98 -22.70
CA GLU A 114 -2.01 14.75 -23.07
C GLU A 114 -2.94 14.32 -21.92
N LEU A 115 -2.43 14.31 -20.69
CA LEU A 115 -3.22 14.05 -19.49
C LEU A 115 -4.33 15.10 -19.30
N GLY A 116 -4.06 16.37 -19.57
CA GLY A 116 -5.06 17.43 -19.49
C GLY A 116 -6.22 17.24 -20.49
N LEU A 117 -5.91 16.78 -21.70
CA LEU A 117 -6.93 16.43 -22.70
C LEU A 117 -7.73 15.18 -22.31
N GLU A 118 -7.06 14.17 -21.74
CA GLU A 118 -7.71 12.97 -21.25
C GLU A 118 -8.68 13.29 -20.09
N ILE A 119 -8.28 14.16 -19.15
CA ILE A 119 -9.15 14.62 -18.07
C ILE A 119 -10.40 15.30 -18.63
N LEU A 120 -10.25 16.24 -19.57
CA LEU A 120 -11.41 16.90 -20.21
C LEU A 120 -12.34 15.89 -20.91
N ASN A 121 -11.77 14.87 -21.55
CA ASN A 121 -12.53 13.81 -22.19
C ASN A 121 -13.30 12.95 -21.16
N LEU A 122 -12.64 12.56 -20.08
CA LEU A 122 -13.26 11.80 -18.99
C LEU A 122 -14.35 12.60 -18.29
N GLU A 123 -14.16 13.90 -18.09
CA GLU A 123 -15.18 14.81 -17.55
C GLU A 123 -16.42 14.89 -18.44
N ALA A 124 -16.24 14.96 -19.76
CA ALA A 124 -17.34 14.97 -20.71
C ALA A 124 -18.12 13.63 -20.71
N GLU A 125 -17.42 12.49 -20.69
CA GLU A 125 -18.04 11.17 -20.61
C GLU A 125 -18.80 10.98 -19.28
N LEU A 126 -18.26 11.49 -18.17
CA LEU A 126 -18.90 11.44 -16.86
C LEU A 126 -20.19 12.27 -16.87
N ALA A 127 -20.18 13.46 -17.48
CA ALA A 127 -21.38 14.28 -17.64
C ALA A 127 -22.47 13.57 -18.46
N GLU A 128 -22.11 12.95 -19.59
CA GLU A 128 -23.06 12.17 -20.41
C GLU A 128 -23.65 10.99 -19.63
N LYS A 129 -22.83 10.27 -18.86
CA LYS A 129 -23.29 9.16 -18.02
C LYS A 129 -24.24 9.62 -16.92
N ASN A 130 -23.98 10.77 -16.29
CA ASN A 130 -24.90 11.34 -15.30
C ASN A 130 -26.25 11.70 -15.94
N ASP A 131 -26.25 12.34 -17.11
CA ASP A 131 -27.49 12.63 -17.84
C ASP A 131 -28.28 11.36 -18.17
N LEU A 132 -27.57 10.26 -18.48
CA LEU A 132 -28.19 8.97 -18.75
C LEU A 132 -28.78 8.34 -17.49
N ILE A 133 -28.09 8.44 -16.35
CA ILE A 133 -28.60 8.00 -15.04
C ILE A 133 -29.88 8.74 -14.69
N ASP A 134 -29.95 10.05 -14.88
CA ASP A 134 -31.16 10.84 -14.59
C ASP A 134 -32.34 10.38 -15.46
N LYS A 135 -32.10 10.19 -16.76
CA LYS A 135 -33.13 9.65 -17.69
C LYS A 135 -33.63 8.28 -17.26
N TYR A 136 -32.73 7.36 -16.91
CA TYR A 136 -33.13 6.03 -16.46
C TYR A 136 -33.80 6.05 -15.09
N THR A 137 -33.42 6.97 -14.21
CA THR A 137 -34.05 7.16 -12.90
C THR A 137 -35.52 7.53 -13.08
N ASP A 138 -35.85 8.41 -14.02
CA ASP A 138 -37.24 8.76 -14.32
C ASP A 138 -38.03 7.59 -14.93
N VAL A 139 -37.39 6.81 -15.81
CA VAL A 139 -37.99 5.58 -16.35
C VAL A 139 -38.31 4.63 -15.20
N VAL A 140 -37.36 4.30 -14.35
CA VAL A 140 -37.53 3.42 -13.18
C VAL A 140 -38.67 3.92 -12.30
N ARG A 141 -38.69 5.22 -11.95
CA ARG A 141 -39.79 5.82 -11.17
C ARG A 141 -41.15 5.64 -11.85
N GLY A 142 -41.19 5.78 -13.18
CA GLY A 142 -42.39 5.50 -13.98
C GLY A 142 -42.84 4.03 -13.91
N TRP A 143 -41.90 3.10 -13.96
CA TRP A 143 -42.17 1.66 -13.80
C TRP A 143 -42.63 1.32 -12.38
N GLU A 144 -42.00 1.86 -11.35
CA GLU A 144 -42.43 1.71 -9.96
C GLU A 144 -43.88 2.17 -9.77
N GLY A 145 -44.26 3.31 -10.35
CA GLY A 145 -45.63 3.80 -10.30
C GLY A 145 -46.64 2.88 -11.02
N LYS A 146 -46.24 2.30 -12.17
CA LYS A 146 -47.05 1.30 -12.87
C LYS A 146 -47.19 0.02 -12.06
N PHE A 147 -46.10 -0.45 -11.46
CA PHE A 147 -46.08 -1.64 -10.62
C PHE A 147 -46.95 -1.46 -9.38
N LYS A 148 -46.85 -0.31 -8.68
CA LYS A 148 -47.75 0.04 -7.57
C LYS A 148 -49.22 -0.03 -7.98
N ARG A 149 -49.60 0.60 -9.12
CA ARG A 149 -50.99 0.54 -9.61
C ARG A 149 -51.43 -0.87 -9.97
N LEU A 150 -50.54 -1.68 -10.53
CA LEU A 150 -50.82 -3.08 -10.82
C LEU A 150 -51.04 -3.86 -9.52
N ASP A 151 -50.17 -3.67 -8.54
CA ASP A 151 -50.23 -4.32 -7.22
C ASP A 151 -51.54 -4.01 -6.48
N HIS A 152 -51.97 -2.74 -6.49
CA HIS A 152 -53.27 -2.32 -5.93
C HIS A 152 -54.46 -2.96 -6.64
N ARG A 153 -54.36 -3.23 -7.95
CA ARG A 153 -55.42 -3.90 -8.74
C ARG A 153 -55.40 -5.41 -8.57
N MET A 154 -54.24 -5.99 -8.32
CA MET A 154 -54.04 -7.43 -8.14
C MET A 154 -54.30 -7.86 -6.68
N SER A 155 -54.30 -6.91 -5.74
CA SER A 155 -54.70 -7.09 -4.35
C SER A 155 -55.98 -6.29 -4.02
N PRO A 156 -57.14 -6.56 -4.67
CA PRO A 156 -58.34 -5.78 -4.42
C PRO A 156 -59.01 -6.05 -3.06
N ASP A 157 -58.51 -6.99 -2.25
CA ASP A 157 -58.95 -7.23 -0.87
C ASP A 157 -57.83 -7.92 -0.07
N ARG A 158 -57.14 -7.16 0.78
CA ARG A 158 -56.64 -7.66 2.07
C ARG A 158 -57.13 -6.64 3.09
N ASP A 159 -58.24 -7.00 3.73
CA ASP A 159 -58.99 -6.28 4.79
C ASP A 159 -58.28 -5.09 5.46
#